data_AF-A0A9E7R507-F1
#
_entry.id   AF-A0A9E7R507-F1
#
_cell.length_a   1.000
_cell.length_b   1.000
_cell.length_c   1.000
_cell.angle_alpha   90.00
_cell.angle_beta   90.00
_cell.angle_gamma   90.00
#
_symmetry.space_group_name_H-M   'P 1'
#
loop_
_entity.id
_entity.type
_entity.pdbx_description
1 polymer ?
#
loop_
_entity_poly.entity_id
_entity_poly.type
_entity_poly.pdbx_seq_one_letter_code
_entity_poly.pdbx_strand_id
1 'polypeptide(L)'
;MSRGLYGIDEVRHLVNDDPFDALFECLRRIWDADDAFEAKQVADREYRTRLLEREISRQYPDLYDDLVDRVGDHPLMELTDGCGIIMDGMSLREGFRLAADLAEERDWTVEYDWAACEGLPTETKFIAQPWFNANGGKQASMKHDHVAYIGEPEVPPLPGTSPEYVWSRFPDKRLHNSQEGQYTLTELVEVYDEAKELVIDIIEESVHDRFLVSSDHGYVNFSGNNPYRLAEEDEAILKEKFSGRYREVEHSGLLRKLERDGIIHRAGGHYLIRGHHSWTKRGATSRIDHGGLTLVETMTPLLTVDTTGD
;
A
#
# COMPACT_ATOMS: atom_id res chain seq x y z
N MET A 1 -17.12 18.45 -20.54
CA MET A 1 -15.74 18.82 -20.92
C MET A 1 -14.83 17.92 -20.12
N SER A 2 -14.16 16.95 -20.77
CA SER A 2 -13.14 16.14 -20.13
C SER A 2 -12.02 17.07 -19.68
N ARG A 3 -11.96 17.38 -18.37
CA ARG A 3 -10.68 17.79 -17.77
C ARG A 3 -9.79 16.57 -17.96
N GLY A 4 -8.97 16.64 -19.01
CA GLY A 4 -8.20 15.51 -19.50
C GLY A 4 -7.45 14.91 -18.33
N LEU A 5 -7.79 13.68 -17.98
CA LEU A 5 -7.06 12.97 -16.95
C LEU A 5 -5.61 12.78 -17.39
N TYR A 6 -5.32 12.69 -18.69
CA TYR A 6 -3.96 12.60 -19.25
C TYR A 6 -3.90 13.22 -20.66
N GLY A 7 -3.01 14.19 -20.87
CA GLY A 7 -2.66 14.80 -22.15
C GLY A 7 -1.38 14.20 -22.77
N ILE A 8 -1.06 14.61 -23.99
CA ILE A 8 0.10 14.09 -24.74
C ILE A 8 1.44 14.41 -24.07
N ASP A 9 1.48 15.42 -23.20
CA ASP A 9 2.67 15.81 -22.45
C ASP A 9 2.88 14.92 -21.20
N GLU A 10 1.81 14.42 -20.55
CA GLU A 10 1.92 13.36 -19.53
C GLU A 10 2.41 12.04 -20.14
N VAL A 11 1.88 11.68 -21.31
CA VAL A 11 2.35 10.50 -22.06
C VAL A 11 3.82 10.66 -22.48
N ARG A 12 4.31 11.88 -22.70
CA ARG A 12 5.73 12.13 -23.00
C ARG A 12 6.63 12.07 -21.77
N HIS A 13 6.13 12.44 -20.58
CA HIS A 13 6.88 12.30 -19.33
C HIS A 13 7.03 10.81 -18.95
N LEU A 14 5.96 10.02 -19.14
CA LEU A 14 5.95 8.55 -19.01
C LEU A 14 6.93 7.82 -19.95
N VAL A 15 7.47 8.48 -20.98
CA VAL A 15 8.27 7.85 -22.05
C VAL A 15 9.75 8.26 -22.01
N ASN A 16 10.15 9.25 -21.20
CA ASN A 16 11.56 9.67 -21.06
C ASN A 16 12.18 9.39 -19.67
N ASP A 17 11.36 9.17 -18.64
CA ASP A 17 11.76 8.89 -17.25
C ASP A 17 11.20 7.53 -16.78
N ASP A 18 11.38 7.18 -15.50
CA ASP A 18 10.78 6.01 -14.88
C ASP A 18 9.24 6.08 -14.95
N PRO A 19 8.54 5.11 -15.59
CA PRO A 19 7.08 5.14 -15.70
C PRO A 19 6.38 5.11 -14.33
N PHE A 20 7.00 4.54 -13.29
CA PHE A 20 6.39 4.46 -11.97
C PHE A 20 6.46 5.78 -11.19
N ASP A 21 7.48 6.60 -11.40
CA ASP A 21 7.54 7.96 -10.84
C ASP A 21 6.42 8.83 -11.42
N ALA A 22 6.18 8.72 -12.73
CA ALA A 22 5.06 9.39 -13.36
C ALA A 22 3.69 8.87 -12.87
N LEU A 23 3.58 7.57 -12.54
CA LEU A 23 2.39 7.01 -11.91
C LEU A 23 2.18 7.50 -10.49
N PHE A 24 3.25 7.59 -9.70
CA PHE A 24 3.24 8.20 -8.37
C PHE A 24 2.74 9.64 -8.43
N GLU A 25 3.23 10.45 -9.37
CA GLU A 25 2.75 11.83 -9.60
C GLU A 25 1.27 11.89 -10.04
N CYS A 26 0.80 10.91 -10.81
CA CYS A 26 -0.62 10.81 -11.15
C CYS A 26 -1.47 10.46 -9.93
N LEU A 27 -1.01 9.55 -9.08
CA LEU A 27 -1.66 9.21 -7.81
C LEU A 27 -1.64 10.40 -6.85
N ARG A 28 -0.55 11.17 -6.80
CA ARG A 28 -0.46 12.41 -6.04
C ARG A 28 -1.57 13.37 -6.43
N ARG A 29 -1.76 13.65 -7.72
CA ARG A 29 -2.89 14.51 -8.20
C ARG A 29 -4.28 13.96 -7.87
N ILE A 30 -4.40 12.67 -7.55
CA ILE A 30 -5.65 12.04 -7.12
C ILE A 30 -5.82 12.13 -5.60
N TRP A 31 -4.76 12.17 -4.80
CA TRP A 31 -4.86 12.01 -3.33
C TRP A 31 -4.27 13.18 -2.51
N ASP A 32 -3.39 13.98 -3.09
CA ASP A 32 -2.79 15.21 -2.53
C ASP A 32 -3.75 16.39 -2.67
N ALA A 33 -4.93 16.25 -2.05
CA ALA A 33 -5.92 17.31 -1.94
C ALA A 33 -6.47 17.32 -0.52
N ASP A 34 -6.73 18.51 0.03
CA ASP A 34 -7.19 18.66 1.42
C ASP A 34 -8.48 17.90 1.71
N ASP A 35 -9.32 17.71 0.69
CA ASP A 35 -10.59 16.99 0.79
C ASP A 35 -10.47 15.50 0.43
N ALA A 36 -9.26 14.95 0.27
CA ALA A 36 -9.06 13.61 -0.27
C ALA A 36 -9.69 12.50 0.56
N PHE A 37 -9.67 12.66 1.89
CA PHE A 37 -10.27 11.74 2.85
C PHE A 37 -11.70 12.13 3.23
N GLU A 38 -12.29 13.20 2.66
CA GLU A 38 -13.71 13.47 2.85
C GLU A 38 -14.55 12.33 2.26
N ALA A 39 -15.53 11.83 3.02
CA ALA A 39 -16.35 10.68 2.66
C ALA A 39 -16.89 10.69 1.21
N LYS A 40 -17.34 11.85 0.72
CA LYS A 40 -17.88 11.97 -0.64
C LYS A 40 -16.81 11.85 -1.74
N GLN A 41 -15.57 12.19 -1.42
CA GLN A 41 -14.44 12.23 -2.36
C GLN A 41 -13.72 10.89 -2.47
N VAL A 42 -13.61 10.14 -1.36
CA VAL A 42 -12.92 8.83 -1.34
C VAL A 42 -13.41 7.91 -2.46
N ALA A 43 -14.72 7.74 -2.61
CA ALA A 43 -15.27 6.84 -3.64
C ALA A 43 -14.91 7.27 -5.08
N ASP A 44 -14.86 8.58 -5.36
CA ASP A 44 -14.45 9.12 -6.66
C ASP A 44 -12.94 8.94 -6.90
N ARG A 45 -12.12 9.23 -5.88
CA ARG A 45 -10.66 9.10 -5.93
C ARG A 45 -10.23 7.65 -6.09
N GLU A 46 -10.89 6.72 -5.41
CA GLU A 46 -10.71 5.29 -5.63
C GLU A 46 -11.10 4.88 -7.06
N TYR A 47 -12.19 5.42 -7.60
CA TYR A 47 -12.57 5.14 -9.00
C TYR A 47 -11.52 5.65 -9.98
N ARG A 48 -11.00 6.87 -9.76
CA ARG A 48 -9.93 7.47 -10.58
C ARG A 48 -8.62 6.70 -10.50
N THR A 49 -8.25 6.23 -9.30
CA THR A 49 -7.08 5.35 -9.08
C THR A 49 -7.20 4.06 -9.88
N ARG A 50 -8.36 3.38 -9.76
CA ARG A 50 -8.66 2.17 -10.53
C ARG A 50 -8.63 2.41 -12.04
N LEU A 51 -9.18 3.54 -12.48
CA LEU A 51 -9.22 3.89 -13.88
C LEU A 51 -7.82 4.19 -14.43
N LEU A 52 -6.99 4.93 -13.69
CA LEU A 52 -5.58 5.18 -14.04
C LEU A 52 -4.84 3.86 -14.29
N GLU A 53 -4.82 2.96 -13.31
CA GLU A 53 -4.13 1.67 -13.42
C GLU A 53 -4.67 0.82 -14.58
N ARG A 54 -6.00 0.83 -14.79
CA ARG A 54 -6.62 0.10 -15.89
C ARG A 54 -6.23 0.65 -17.26
N GLU A 55 -6.20 1.98 -17.41
CA GLU A 55 -5.85 2.58 -18.70
C GLU A 55 -4.35 2.52 -18.98
N ILE A 56 -3.50 2.58 -17.95
CA ILE A 56 -2.05 2.42 -18.11
C ILE A 56 -1.69 0.98 -18.45
N SER A 57 -2.23 -0.02 -17.74
CA SER A 57 -1.97 -1.44 -18.05
C SER A 57 -2.39 -1.86 -19.47
N ARG A 58 -3.32 -1.14 -20.09
CA ARG A 58 -3.70 -1.34 -21.50
C ARG A 58 -2.73 -0.71 -22.49
N GLN A 59 -2.06 0.37 -22.09
CA GLN A 59 -1.11 1.11 -22.92
C GLN A 59 0.33 0.63 -22.72
N TYR A 60 0.61 0.08 -21.54
CA TYR A 60 1.89 -0.47 -21.12
C TYR A 60 1.68 -1.91 -20.62
N PRO A 61 1.74 -2.91 -21.53
CA PRO A 61 1.45 -4.30 -21.20
C PRO A 61 2.37 -4.91 -20.13
N ASP A 62 3.62 -4.44 -20.08
CA ASP A 62 4.68 -4.93 -19.19
C ASP A 62 4.60 -4.31 -17.78
N LEU A 63 3.66 -3.38 -17.53
CA LEU A 63 3.49 -2.66 -16.26
C LEU A 63 3.62 -3.55 -15.01
N TYR A 64 3.03 -4.75 -15.05
CA TYR A 64 3.01 -5.63 -13.89
C TYR A 64 4.26 -6.49 -13.78
N ASP A 65 4.88 -6.87 -14.91
CA ASP A 65 6.18 -7.54 -14.91
C ASP A 65 7.25 -6.59 -14.36
N ASP A 66 7.28 -5.35 -14.84
CA ASP A 66 8.23 -4.33 -14.36
C ASP A 66 7.97 -3.91 -12.91
N LEU A 67 6.72 -3.98 -12.44
CA LEU A 67 6.38 -3.76 -11.03
C LEU A 67 6.89 -4.92 -10.16
N VAL A 68 6.78 -6.17 -10.63
CA VAL A 68 7.31 -7.35 -9.95
C VAL A 68 8.84 -7.30 -9.88
N ASP A 69 9.51 -6.86 -10.94
CA ASP A 69 10.97 -6.76 -11.00
C ASP A 69 11.57 -5.75 -10.00
N ARG A 70 10.76 -4.84 -9.46
CA ARG A 70 11.16 -3.87 -8.42
C ARG A 70 10.99 -4.37 -6.99
N VAL A 71 10.23 -5.44 -6.78
CA VAL A 71 9.96 -5.98 -5.44
C VAL A 71 11.23 -6.56 -4.84
N GLY A 72 11.48 -6.26 -3.56
CA GLY A 72 12.59 -6.82 -2.78
C GLY A 72 13.84 -5.93 -2.67
N ASP A 73 13.77 -4.68 -3.13
CA ASP A 73 14.83 -3.67 -3.00
C ASP A 73 14.34 -2.49 -2.17
N HIS A 74 13.71 -2.76 -1.01
CA HIS A 74 13.07 -1.72 -0.22
C HIS A 74 14.11 -0.93 0.61
N PRO A 75 14.21 0.42 0.49
CA PRO A 75 15.28 1.22 1.10
C PRO A 75 15.36 1.15 2.63
N LEU A 76 14.25 0.81 3.29
CA LEU A 76 14.18 0.73 4.75
C LEU A 76 15.24 -0.18 5.37
N MET A 77 15.58 -1.30 4.73
CA MET A 77 16.59 -2.22 5.27
C MET A 77 18.03 -1.81 4.97
N GLU A 78 18.24 -0.70 4.24
CA GLU A 78 19.55 -0.13 3.93
C GLU A 78 19.96 0.98 4.91
N LEU A 79 19.10 1.31 5.89
CA LEU A 79 19.37 2.34 6.88
C LEU A 79 20.67 2.04 7.66
N THR A 80 21.54 3.04 7.72
CA THR A 80 22.79 3.00 8.51
C THR A 80 22.72 3.82 9.79
N ASP A 81 21.77 4.75 9.86
CA ASP A 81 21.49 5.64 10.97
C ASP A 81 19.99 6.00 11.03
N GLY A 82 19.56 6.60 12.13
CA GLY A 82 18.17 7.05 12.31
C GLY A 82 17.20 5.93 12.66
N CYS A 83 15.91 6.16 12.39
CA CYS A 83 14.82 5.25 12.73
C CYS A 83 13.92 4.93 11.51
N GLY A 84 13.76 3.64 11.21
CA GLY A 84 12.80 3.14 10.22
C GLY A 84 11.44 2.87 10.86
N ILE A 85 10.40 3.56 10.41
CA ILE A 85 9.02 3.38 10.90
C ILE A 85 8.23 2.60 9.83
N ILE A 86 7.66 1.46 10.20
CA ILE A 86 6.90 0.58 9.31
C ILE A 86 5.44 0.56 9.77
N MET A 87 4.55 1.08 8.93
CA MET A 87 3.11 1.14 9.18
C MET A 87 2.41 0.03 8.39
N ASP A 88 1.89 -0.99 9.07
CA ASP A 88 1.23 -2.15 8.45
C ASP A 88 -0.01 -1.71 7.65
N GLY A 89 0.00 -1.98 6.34
CA GLY A 89 -1.13 -1.66 5.45
C GLY A 89 -1.31 -0.18 5.09
N MET A 90 -0.31 0.68 5.27
CA MET A 90 -0.37 2.09 4.85
C MET A 90 -0.12 2.22 3.35
N SER A 91 -1.08 2.77 2.61
CA SER A 91 -0.94 2.96 1.16
C SER A 91 -0.42 4.37 0.84
N LEU A 92 -0.06 4.58 -0.44
CA LEU A 92 0.31 5.91 -0.94
C LEU A 92 -0.75 6.97 -0.64
N ARG A 93 -2.03 6.58 -0.56
CA ARG A 93 -3.16 7.46 -0.23
C ARG A 93 -2.93 8.18 1.09
N GLU A 94 -2.66 7.41 2.14
CA GLU A 94 -2.36 7.93 3.47
C GLU A 94 -1.02 8.66 3.46
N GLY A 95 -0.02 8.14 2.72
CA GLY A 95 1.29 8.79 2.59
C GLY A 95 1.23 10.22 2.04
N PHE A 96 0.42 10.49 1.02
CA PHE A 96 0.25 11.86 0.47
C PHE A 96 -0.27 12.82 1.54
N ARG A 97 -1.26 12.38 2.31
CA ARG A 97 -1.85 13.22 3.36
C ARG A 97 -0.92 13.35 4.56
N LEU A 98 -0.24 12.27 4.94
CA LEU A 98 0.72 12.26 6.05
C LEU A 98 1.87 13.23 5.77
N ALA A 99 2.42 13.23 4.56
CA ALA A 99 3.50 14.14 4.19
C ALA A 99 3.08 15.62 4.33
N ALA A 100 1.88 15.95 3.84
CA ALA A 100 1.32 17.30 3.98
C ALA A 100 1.06 17.69 5.44
N ASP A 101 0.38 16.83 6.20
CA ASP A 101 0.03 17.11 7.59
C ASP A 101 1.28 17.25 8.48
N LEU A 102 2.29 16.40 8.30
CA LEU A 102 3.54 16.50 9.05
C LEU A 102 4.28 17.81 8.75
N ALA A 103 4.35 18.21 7.47
CA ALA A 103 5.01 19.46 7.08
C ALA A 103 4.24 20.73 7.50
N GLU A 104 2.91 20.65 7.62
CA GLU A 104 2.07 21.79 8.03
C GLU A 104 1.90 21.92 9.55
N GLU A 105 1.78 20.78 10.26
CA GLU A 105 1.47 20.72 11.68
C GLU A 105 2.72 20.63 12.57
N ARG A 106 3.90 20.34 11.98
CA ARG A 106 5.18 20.24 12.69
C ARG A 106 6.26 21.03 11.95
N ASP A 107 7.26 21.47 12.69
CA ASP A 107 8.44 22.17 12.14
C ASP A 107 9.48 21.16 11.61
N TRP A 108 8.99 20.19 10.83
CA TRP A 108 9.78 19.08 10.30
C TRP A 108 9.94 19.24 8.79
N THR A 109 11.12 18.87 8.29
CA THR A 109 11.33 18.76 6.84
C THR A 109 10.85 17.39 6.41
N VAL A 110 9.92 17.33 5.46
CA VAL A 110 9.34 16.09 4.96
C VAL A 110 9.52 16.00 3.45
N GLU A 111 10.22 14.96 3.01
CA GLU A 111 10.29 14.56 1.61
C GLU A 111 9.44 13.31 1.41
N TYR A 112 8.74 13.21 0.28
CA TYR A 112 7.88 12.07 -0.01
C TYR A 112 8.16 11.48 -1.39
N ASP A 113 8.52 10.21 -1.37
CA ASP A 113 8.75 9.35 -2.52
C ASP A 113 7.99 8.02 -2.34
N TRP A 114 8.27 7.03 -3.17
CA TRP A 114 7.72 5.70 -3.08
C TRP A 114 8.79 4.62 -3.16
N ALA A 115 8.47 3.43 -2.65
CA ALA A 115 9.25 2.22 -2.87
C ALA A 115 8.32 1.07 -3.29
N ALA A 116 8.86 0.06 -3.95
CA ALA A 116 8.13 -1.20 -4.09
C ALA A 116 8.21 -1.97 -2.77
N CYS A 117 7.12 -2.64 -2.37
CA CYS A 117 7.12 -3.52 -1.20
C CYS A 117 8.21 -4.60 -1.31
N GLU A 118 8.63 -5.13 -0.17
CA GLU A 118 9.69 -6.15 -0.11
C GLU A 118 9.30 -7.48 -0.77
N GLY A 119 8.02 -7.85 -0.70
CA GLY A 119 7.62 -9.23 -0.91
C GLY A 119 6.26 -9.35 -1.55
N LEU A 120 6.16 -10.35 -2.44
CA LEU A 120 4.91 -10.81 -3.02
C LEU A 120 4.59 -12.23 -2.54
N PRO A 121 3.31 -12.56 -2.29
CA PRO A 121 2.12 -11.69 -2.24
C PRO A 121 2.25 -10.52 -1.26
N THR A 122 1.53 -9.41 -1.50
CA THR A 122 1.54 -8.21 -0.63
C THR A 122 0.80 -8.44 0.68
N GLU A 123 1.36 -9.32 1.52
CA GLU A 123 0.89 -9.60 2.87
C GLU A 123 2.07 -9.57 3.82
N THR A 124 1.83 -9.08 5.04
CA THR A 124 2.86 -8.92 6.07
C THR A 124 3.76 -10.14 6.23
N LYS A 125 3.23 -11.37 6.17
CA LYS A 125 4.04 -12.59 6.36
C LYS A 125 5.15 -12.79 5.33
N PHE A 126 4.97 -12.29 4.11
CA PHE A 126 5.96 -12.40 3.04
C PHE A 126 7.04 -11.32 3.12
N ILE A 127 6.87 -10.34 4.02
CA ILE A 127 7.69 -9.13 4.13
C ILE A 127 8.41 -9.10 5.49
N ALA A 128 7.66 -9.35 6.57
CA ALA A 128 8.19 -9.49 7.92
C ALA A 128 9.22 -10.64 8.06
N GLN A 129 9.08 -11.69 7.28
CA GLN A 129 10.02 -12.82 7.29
C GLN A 129 11.38 -12.46 6.67
N PRO A 130 11.46 -11.85 5.47
CA PRO A 130 12.71 -11.28 4.94
C PRO A 130 13.34 -10.20 5.82
N TRP A 131 12.57 -9.20 6.29
CA TRP A 131 13.12 -8.07 7.04
C TRP A 131 13.61 -8.45 8.44
N PHE A 132 12.82 -9.24 9.19
CA PHE A 132 13.08 -9.47 10.62
C PHE A 132 12.99 -10.94 11.05
N ASN A 133 13.05 -11.89 10.10
CA ASN A 133 12.95 -13.32 10.39
C ASN A 133 11.72 -13.71 11.22
N ALA A 134 10.59 -13.02 10.99
CA ALA A 134 9.35 -13.19 11.73
C ALA A 134 8.74 -14.59 11.54
N ASN A 135 8.72 -15.41 12.60
CA ASN A 135 8.25 -16.80 12.55
C ASN A 135 6.80 -16.90 12.05
N GLY A 136 6.63 -17.31 10.79
CA GLY A 136 5.32 -17.46 10.15
C GLY A 136 4.54 -16.15 10.02
N GLY A 137 5.24 -15.01 9.91
CA GLY A 137 4.62 -13.69 9.74
C GLY A 137 4.04 -13.08 11.02
N LYS A 138 4.32 -13.65 12.19
CA LYS A 138 3.89 -13.05 13.47
C LYS A 138 4.78 -11.87 13.80
N GLN A 139 4.30 -10.65 13.57
CA GLN A 139 5.05 -9.42 13.82
C GLN A 139 5.55 -9.32 15.28
N ALA A 140 4.75 -9.78 16.25
CA ALA A 140 5.17 -9.82 17.65
C ALA A 140 6.42 -10.68 17.93
N SER A 141 6.79 -11.59 17.01
CA SER A 141 8.02 -12.40 17.12
C SER A 141 9.27 -11.71 16.60
N MET A 142 9.13 -10.51 16.01
CA MET A 142 10.24 -9.69 15.47
C MET A 142 10.98 -8.89 16.56
N LYS A 143 10.51 -8.92 17.81
CA LYS A 143 11.11 -8.16 18.90
C LYS A 143 12.57 -8.59 19.11
N HIS A 144 13.48 -7.69 18.77
CA HIS A 144 14.92 -7.82 18.87
C HIS A 144 15.52 -6.53 19.41
N ASP A 145 16.82 -6.51 19.69
CA ASP A 145 17.48 -5.38 20.35
C ASP A 145 17.37 -4.04 19.60
N HIS A 146 17.06 -4.06 18.29
CA HIS A 146 16.91 -2.89 17.43
C HIS A 146 15.49 -2.72 16.86
N VAL A 147 14.52 -3.55 17.27
CA VAL A 147 13.17 -3.58 16.68
C VAL A 147 12.11 -3.48 17.77
N ALA A 148 11.37 -2.38 17.77
CA ALA A 148 10.14 -2.23 18.54
C ALA A 148 8.94 -2.71 17.73
N TYR A 149 7.93 -3.23 18.44
CA TYR A 149 6.66 -3.64 17.83
C TYR A 149 5.49 -3.06 18.61
N ILE A 150 4.62 -2.35 17.88
CA ILE A 150 3.47 -1.62 18.37
C ILE A 150 2.20 -2.35 17.92
N GLY A 151 1.56 -3.04 18.87
CA GLY A 151 0.33 -3.80 18.65
C GLY A 151 -0.97 -3.06 19.01
N GLU A 152 -0.86 -2.00 19.79
CA GLU A 152 -1.92 -1.10 20.28
C GLU A 152 -1.43 0.35 20.11
N PRO A 153 -2.29 1.38 20.08
CA PRO A 153 -1.90 2.76 19.74
C PRO A 153 -1.21 3.48 20.91
N GLU A 154 -0.34 2.77 21.63
CA GLU A 154 0.49 3.29 22.72
C GLU A 154 1.95 2.98 22.37
N VAL A 155 2.76 4.03 22.26
CA VAL A 155 4.18 3.92 21.94
C VAL A 155 4.94 3.44 23.19
N PRO A 156 5.55 2.24 23.18
CA PRO A 156 6.39 1.79 24.27
C PRO A 156 7.74 2.52 24.24
N PRO A 157 8.54 2.46 25.32
CA PRO A 157 9.92 2.91 25.27
C PRO A 157 10.67 2.26 24.10
N LEU A 158 11.24 3.09 23.23
CA LEU A 158 11.94 2.65 22.03
C LEU A 158 13.39 2.21 22.35
N PRO A 159 13.97 1.26 21.59
CA PRO A 159 15.34 0.76 21.79
C PRO A 159 16.46 1.82 21.91
N GLY A 160 16.38 2.92 21.15
CA GLY A 160 17.40 3.95 21.04
C GLY A 160 18.69 3.50 20.32
N THR A 161 18.64 2.43 19.53
CA THR A 161 19.77 1.95 18.72
C THR A 161 19.88 2.71 17.40
N SER A 162 21.04 2.73 16.74
CA SER A 162 21.17 3.35 15.41
C SER A 162 21.75 2.34 14.41
N PRO A 163 20.99 1.88 13.39
CA PRO A 163 19.58 2.19 13.15
C PRO A 163 18.63 1.55 14.20
N GLU A 164 17.45 2.15 14.35
CA GLU A 164 16.29 1.61 15.09
C GLU A 164 15.15 1.31 14.10
N TYR A 165 14.32 0.33 14.42
CA TYR A 165 13.12 0.02 13.63
C TYR A 165 11.88 -0.08 14.52
N VAL A 166 10.78 0.51 14.08
CA VAL A 166 9.50 0.45 14.77
C VAL A 166 8.45 -0.09 13.81
N TRP A 167 7.90 -1.27 14.09
CA TRP A 167 6.80 -1.83 13.31
C TRP A 167 5.46 -1.66 14.04
N SER A 168 4.54 -0.93 13.42
CA SER A 168 3.18 -0.74 13.87
C SER A 168 2.19 -1.61 13.10
N ARG A 169 1.19 -2.19 13.79
CA ARG A 169 0.05 -2.89 13.14
C ARG A 169 -1.01 -1.94 12.53
N PHE A 170 -0.79 -0.64 12.61
CA PHE A 170 -1.72 0.36 12.12
C PHE A 170 -1.22 0.91 10.78
N PRO A 171 -2.10 1.28 9.85
CA PRO A 171 -3.57 1.31 9.98
C PRO A 171 -4.29 -0.05 9.81
N ASP A 172 -3.64 -1.09 9.31
CA ASP A 172 -4.29 -2.35 8.88
C ASP A 172 -5.23 -2.97 9.94
N LYS A 173 -4.78 -3.05 11.20
CA LYS A 173 -5.60 -3.56 12.31
C LYS A 173 -6.95 -2.84 12.43
N ARG A 174 -6.97 -1.51 12.26
CA ARG A 174 -8.22 -0.72 12.36
C ARG A 174 -9.03 -0.82 11.08
N LEU A 175 -8.38 -0.90 9.91
CA LEU A 175 -9.04 -1.18 8.63
C LEU A 175 -9.78 -2.53 8.62
N HIS A 176 -9.28 -3.54 9.36
CA HIS A 176 -9.95 -4.82 9.52
C HIS A 176 -11.00 -4.84 10.64
N ASN A 177 -10.71 -4.25 11.81
CA ASN A 177 -11.67 -4.23 12.93
C ASN A 177 -12.94 -3.41 12.61
N SER A 178 -12.82 -2.36 11.79
CA SER A 178 -13.96 -1.56 11.33
C SER A 178 -14.93 -2.35 10.43
N GLN A 179 -14.51 -3.49 9.86
CA GLN A 179 -15.34 -4.30 8.95
C GLN A 179 -16.35 -5.21 9.65
N GLU A 180 -16.19 -5.43 10.95
CA GLU A 180 -17.21 -6.11 11.76
C GLU A 180 -18.42 -5.18 12.05
N GLY A 181 -18.26 -3.87 11.80
CA GLY A 181 -19.30 -2.86 11.74
C GLY A 181 -19.58 -2.45 10.28
N GLN A 182 -20.77 -1.94 9.99
CA GLN A 182 -21.10 -1.48 8.64
C GLN A 182 -20.26 -0.26 8.28
N TYR A 183 -19.27 -0.45 7.38
CA TYR A 183 -18.40 0.58 6.81
C TYR A 183 -19.10 1.94 6.65
N THR A 184 -18.76 2.89 7.51
CA THR A 184 -19.03 4.30 7.24
C THR A 184 -17.74 4.92 6.73
N LEU A 185 -17.84 5.75 5.69
CA LEU A 185 -16.68 6.48 5.16
C LEU A 185 -16.00 7.37 6.23
N THR A 186 -16.71 7.66 7.33
CA THR A 186 -16.20 8.29 8.55
C THR A 186 -15.06 7.49 9.19
N GLU A 187 -15.08 6.16 9.10
CA GLU A 187 -14.07 5.29 9.74
C GLU A 187 -12.70 5.37 9.04
N LEU A 188 -12.61 5.71 7.76
CA LEU A 188 -11.30 5.88 7.09
C LEU A 188 -10.55 7.12 7.58
N VAL A 189 -11.26 8.21 7.81
CA VAL A 189 -10.66 9.44 8.35
C VAL A 189 -10.15 9.18 9.76
N GLU A 190 -10.97 8.53 10.59
CA GLU A 190 -10.57 8.17 11.96
C GLU A 190 -9.36 7.21 11.97
N VAL A 191 -9.32 6.23 11.07
CA VAL A 191 -8.18 5.32 10.93
C VAL A 191 -6.91 6.08 10.49
N TYR A 192 -7.05 7.02 9.56
CA TYR A 192 -5.93 7.85 9.12
C TYR A 192 -5.42 8.74 10.26
N ASP A 193 -6.31 9.45 10.96
CA ASP A 193 -5.96 10.33 12.07
C ASP A 193 -5.23 9.54 13.17
N GLU A 194 -5.71 8.35 13.53
CA GLU A 194 -5.02 7.47 14.48
C GLU A 194 -3.63 7.03 14.00
N ALA A 195 -3.47 6.73 12.71
CA ALA A 195 -2.18 6.36 12.15
C ALA A 195 -1.21 7.54 12.10
N LYS A 196 -1.70 8.74 11.78
CA LYS A 196 -0.95 10.01 11.79
C LYS A 196 -0.41 10.30 13.19
N GLU A 197 -1.30 10.34 14.19
CA GLU A 197 -0.90 10.61 15.58
C GLU A 197 0.10 9.56 16.08
N LEU A 198 -0.07 8.29 15.70
CA LEU A 198 0.90 7.26 16.08
C LEU A 198 2.28 7.48 15.46
N VAL A 199 2.37 7.90 14.19
CA VAL A 199 3.67 8.26 13.57
C VAL A 199 4.32 9.42 14.31
N ILE A 200 3.54 10.44 14.65
CA ILE A 200 4.00 11.61 15.42
C ILE A 200 4.53 11.16 16.79
N ASP A 201 3.76 10.36 17.53
CA ASP A 201 4.16 9.86 18.85
C ASP A 201 5.45 9.02 18.78
N ILE A 202 5.62 8.20 17.73
CA ILE A 202 6.86 7.42 17.53
C ILE A 202 8.04 8.36 17.31
N ILE A 203 7.89 9.39 16.49
CA ILE A 203 8.95 10.37 16.20
C ILE A 203 9.32 11.16 17.46
N GLU A 204 8.32 11.61 18.23
CA GLU A 204 8.52 12.43 19.44
C GLU A 204 9.14 11.62 20.61
N GLU A 205 8.84 10.33 20.72
CA GLU A 205 9.44 9.43 21.73
C GLU A 205 10.83 8.91 21.32
N SER A 206 11.20 9.04 20.05
CA SER A 206 12.49 8.56 19.55
C SER A 206 13.65 9.48 19.95
N VAL A 207 14.83 8.88 20.09
CA VAL A 207 16.09 9.63 20.32
C VAL A 207 16.71 10.15 19.02
N HIS A 208 16.14 9.78 17.87
CA HIS A 208 16.63 10.12 16.55
C HIS A 208 16.03 11.43 16.04
N ASP A 209 16.70 12.00 15.06
CA ASP A 209 16.27 13.20 14.34
C ASP A 209 15.97 12.94 12.86
N ARG A 210 16.32 11.75 12.38
CA ARG A 210 16.10 11.29 11.00
C ARG A 210 15.28 10.02 10.98
N PHE A 211 14.20 10.06 10.19
CA PHE A 211 13.24 8.98 10.10
C PHE A 211 12.97 8.63 8.65
N LEU A 212 12.76 7.34 8.41
CA LEU A 212 12.23 6.82 7.15
C LEU A 212 10.92 6.11 7.46
N VAL A 213 9.80 6.72 7.10
CA VAL A 213 8.46 6.16 7.30
C VAL A 213 8.02 5.44 6.03
N SER A 214 7.67 4.17 6.14
CA SER A 214 7.14 3.36 5.03
C SER A 214 6.08 2.38 5.51
N SER A 215 5.63 1.53 4.60
CA SER A 215 4.71 0.43 4.84
C SER A 215 5.29 -0.89 4.37
N ASP A 216 4.82 -1.99 4.94
CA ASP A 216 5.07 -3.32 4.40
C ASP A 216 4.31 -3.51 3.08
N HIS A 217 3.05 -3.09 3.01
CA HIS A 217 2.24 -3.10 1.80
C HIS A 217 1.10 -2.09 1.86
N GLY A 218 0.56 -1.74 0.70
CA GLY A 218 -0.72 -1.03 0.66
C GLY A 218 -1.92 -1.98 0.55
N TYR A 219 -3.06 -1.46 0.10
CA TYR A 219 -4.31 -2.21 -0.03
C TYR A 219 -5.20 -1.67 -1.14
N VAL A 220 -6.15 -2.49 -1.59
CA VAL A 220 -7.24 -2.06 -2.49
C VAL A 220 -8.49 -1.72 -1.69
N ASN A 221 -9.20 -0.67 -2.10
CA ASN A 221 -10.50 -0.30 -1.55
C ASN A 221 -11.57 -0.36 -2.64
N PHE A 222 -12.54 -1.26 -2.46
CA PHE A 222 -13.62 -1.50 -3.41
C PHE A 222 -14.85 -0.61 -3.19
N SER A 223 -14.73 0.47 -2.41
CA SER A 223 -15.79 1.47 -2.25
C SER A 223 -16.09 2.18 -3.58
N GLY A 224 -17.37 2.37 -3.92
CA GLY A 224 -17.77 3.03 -5.16
C GLY A 224 -17.68 2.15 -6.42
N ASN A 225 -17.77 2.78 -7.60
CA ASN A 225 -17.82 2.05 -8.88
C ASN A 225 -16.48 1.39 -9.22
N ASN A 226 -16.50 0.16 -9.75
CA ASN A 226 -15.31 -0.53 -10.21
C ASN A 226 -15.24 -0.58 -11.76
N PRO A 227 -14.21 -0.01 -12.41
CA PRO A 227 -14.05 -0.10 -13.86
C PRO A 227 -13.54 -1.47 -14.33
N TYR A 228 -13.08 -2.35 -13.44
CA TYR A 228 -12.67 -3.72 -13.77
C TYR A 228 -13.91 -4.61 -13.89
N ARG A 229 -14.22 -5.04 -15.11
CA ARG A 229 -15.34 -5.95 -15.38
C ARG A 229 -14.81 -7.35 -15.67
N LEU A 230 -15.41 -8.33 -15.02
CA LEU A 230 -15.14 -9.76 -15.27
C LEU A 230 -16.22 -10.31 -16.19
N ALA A 231 -15.83 -11.22 -17.08
CA ALA A 231 -16.80 -12.10 -17.72
C ALA A 231 -17.37 -13.06 -16.67
N GLU A 232 -18.61 -13.51 -16.84
CA GLU A 232 -19.27 -14.42 -15.87
C GLU A 232 -18.46 -15.70 -15.62
N GLU A 233 -17.84 -16.24 -16.68
CA GLU A 233 -16.96 -17.41 -16.59
C GLU A 233 -15.73 -17.13 -15.72
N ASP A 234 -15.09 -15.98 -15.87
CA ASP A 234 -13.90 -15.62 -15.08
C ASP A 234 -14.24 -15.36 -13.62
N GLU A 235 -15.39 -14.70 -13.36
CA GLU A 235 -15.88 -14.52 -12.00
C GLU A 235 -16.18 -15.87 -11.33
N ALA A 236 -16.73 -16.84 -12.07
CA ALA A 236 -16.97 -18.20 -11.57
C ALA A 236 -15.66 -18.90 -11.22
N ILE A 237 -14.62 -18.78 -12.06
CA ILE A 237 -13.30 -19.34 -11.77
C ILE A 237 -12.69 -18.67 -10.53
N LEU A 238 -12.75 -17.35 -10.42
CA LEU A 238 -12.22 -16.62 -9.25
C LEU A 238 -12.92 -17.08 -7.96
N LYS A 239 -14.25 -17.20 -7.96
CA LYS A 239 -15.02 -17.72 -6.81
C LYS A 239 -14.64 -19.14 -6.42
N GLU A 240 -14.32 -20.00 -7.39
CA GLU A 240 -13.93 -21.38 -7.14
C GLU A 240 -12.49 -21.49 -6.64
N LYS A 241 -11.60 -20.67 -7.20
CA LYS A 241 -10.14 -20.84 -7.06
C LYS A 241 -9.51 -19.92 -6.02
N PHE A 242 -10.12 -18.80 -5.68
CA PHE A 242 -9.50 -17.79 -4.80
C PHE A 242 -10.35 -17.50 -3.57
N SER A 243 -9.72 -17.53 -2.40
CA SER A 243 -10.30 -17.06 -1.13
C SER A 243 -9.88 -15.61 -0.80
N GLY A 244 -8.68 -15.21 -1.25
CA GLY A 244 -8.13 -13.85 -1.15
C GLY A 244 -7.55 -13.42 -2.50
N ARG A 245 -6.67 -12.41 -2.52
CA ARG A 245 -6.09 -11.88 -3.76
C ARG A 245 -4.85 -12.64 -4.25
N TYR A 246 -4.52 -13.77 -3.64
CA TYR A 246 -3.50 -14.69 -4.13
C TYR A 246 -3.82 -16.16 -3.83
N ARG A 247 -3.04 -17.04 -4.44
CA ARG A 247 -2.93 -18.47 -4.10
C ARG A 247 -1.63 -19.06 -4.62
N GLU A 248 -1.21 -20.21 -4.11
CA GLU A 248 -0.06 -20.94 -4.66
C GLU A 248 -0.26 -21.35 -6.12
N VAL A 249 0.84 -21.38 -6.88
CA VAL A 249 0.83 -21.85 -8.27
C VAL A 249 0.55 -23.35 -8.33
N GLU A 250 -0.42 -23.72 -9.16
CA GLU A 250 -0.75 -25.10 -9.47
C GLU A 250 -1.00 -25.30 -10.98
N HIS A 251 -0.98 -26.56 -11.42
CA HIS A 251 -1.34 -26.95 -12.77
C HIS A 251 -2.87 -26.97 -12.95
N SER A 252 -3.44 -25.84 -13.35
CA SER A 252 -4.88 -25.71 -13.63
C SER A 252 -5.13 -25.05 -14.98
N GLY A 253 -5.96 -25.67 -15.81
CA GLY A 253 -6.39 -25.07 -17.08
C GLY A 253 -7.21 -23.79 -16.88
N LEU A 254 -7.98 -23.71 -15.79
CA LEU A 254 -8.77 -22.54 -15.42
C LEU A 254 -7.88 -21.36 -14.99
N LEU A 255 -6.79 -21.63 -14.25
CA LEU A 255 -5.85 -20.58 -13.85
C LEU A 255 -5.05 -20.06 -15.06
N ARG A 256 -4.64 -20.94 -15.98
CA ARG A 256 -4.02 -20.51 -17.26
C ARG A 256 -4.95 -19.65 -18.11
N LYS A 257 -6.27 -19.90 -18.05
CA LYS A 257 -7.26 -19.02 -18.69
C LYS A 257 -7.24 -17.64 -18.06
N LEU A 258 -7.37 -17.53 -16.73
CA LEU A 258 -7.35 -16.25 -16.03
C LEU A 258 -6.06 -15.46 -16.29
N GLU A 259 -4.92 -16.14 -16.35
CA GLU A 259 -3.62 -15.54 -16.66
C GLU A 259 -3.59 -14.97 -18.08
N ARG A 260 -4.01 -15.76 -19.08
CA ARG A 260 -4.12 -15.31 -20.48
C ARG A 260 -5.09 -14.13 -20.62
N ASP A 261 -6.16 -14.14 -19.85
CA ASP A 261 -7.19 -13.10 -19.88
C ASP A 261 -6.77 -11.86 -19.05
N GLY A 262 -5.55 -11.85 -18.49
CA GLY A 262 -4.95 -10.70 -17.82
C GLY A 262 -5.45 -10.43 -16.40
N ILE A 263 -6.13 -11.40 -15.79
CA ILE A 263 -6.79 -11.26 -14.47
C ILE A 263 -5.83 -11.62 -13.33
N ILE A 264 -4.90 -12.54 -13.59
CA ILE A 264 -3.90 -12.96 -12.62
C ILE A 264 -2.48 -12.90 -13.19
N HIS A 265 -1.49 -12.78 -12.31
CA HIS A 265 -0.07 -12.75 -12.60
C HIS A 265 0.67 -13.81 -11.78
N ARG A 266 1.78 -14.36 -12.28
CA ARG A 266 2.63 -15.27 -11.51
C ARG A 266 3.86 -14.55 -10.97
N ALA A 267 4.00 -14.50 -9.66
CA ALA A 267 5.19 -13.99 -9.00
C ALA A 267 5.39 -14.68 -7.64
N GLY A 268 6.65 -14.85 -7.21
CA GLY A 268 6.98 -15.41 -5.89
C GLY A 268 6.39 -16.81 -5.60
N GLY A 269 6.17 -17.64 -6.63
CA GLY A 269 5.52 -18.96 -6.46
C GLY A 269 3.99 -18.92 -6.30
N HIS A 270 3.37 -17.76 -6.50
CA HIS A 270 1.94 -17.54 -6.34
C HIS A 270 1.29 -17.01 -7.62
N TYR A 271 -0.01 -17.27 -7.77
CA TYR A 271 -0.89 -16.47 -8.63
C TYR A 271 -1.43 -15.31 -7.81
N LEU A 272 -1.24 -14.09 -8.29
CA LEU A 272 -1.72 -12.84 -7.71
C LEU A 272 -2.85 -12.27 -8.57
N ILE A 273 -3.92 -11.75 -7.97
CA ILE A 273 -4.95 -11.01 -8.71
C ILE A 273 -4.35 -9.67 -9.16
N ARG A 274 -4.33 -9.44 -10.48
CA ARG A 274 -3.89 -8.18 -11.09
C ARG A 274 -4.98 -7.13 -10.95
N GLY A 275 -4.58 -5.89 -10.79
CA GLY A 275 -5.52 -4.78 -10.84
C GLY A 275 -6.61 -4.91 -9.79
N HIS A 276 -7.71 -4.23 -10.00
CA HIS A 276 -8.80 -4.16 -9.03
C HIS A 276 -9.94 -5.12 -9.39
N HIS A 277 -9.61 -6.29 -9.92
CA HIS A 277 -10.61 -7.34 -10.14
C HIS A 277 -11.21 -7.77 -8.80
N SER A 278 -12.53 -7.63 -8.68
CA SER A 278 -13.32 -8.00 -7.51
C SER A 278 -14.43 -8.96 -7.91
N TRP A 279 -14.74 -9.94 -7.06
CA TRP A 279 -15.84 -10.88 -7.26
C TRP A 279 -16.70 -10.96 -6.00
N THR A 280 -17.94 -11.41 -6.16
CA THR A 280 -18.81 -11.62 -5.01
C THR A 280 -18.34 -12.85 -4.20
N LYS A 281 -17.96 -12.64 -2.93
CA LYS A 281 -17.68 -13.72 -1.97
C LYS A 281 -18.97 -14.07 -1.20
N ARG A 282 -19.14 -15.32 -0.76
CA ARG A 282 -20.27 -15.69 0.11
C ARG A 282 -20.03 -15.15 1.52
N GLY A 283 -20.95 -14.32 2.04
CA GLY A 283 -20.86 -13.73 3.38
C GLY A 283 -20.59 -12.22 3.34
N ALA A 284 -20.25 -11.63 4.48
CA ALA A 284 -19.79 -10.25 4.54
C ALA A 284 -18.51 -10.13 3.69
N THR A 285 -18.53 -9.26 2.68
CA THR A 285 -17.36 -8.97 1.85
C THR A 285 -16.66 -7.76 2.42
N SER A 286 -15.40 -7.94 2.79
CA SER A 286 -14.53 -6.82 3.08
C SER A 286 -14.49 -5.86 1.87
N ARG A 287 -14.54 -4.55 2.15
CA ARG A 287 -14.27 -3.53 1.13
C ARG A 287 -12.78 -3.27 0.95
N ILE A 288 -11.95 -3.70 1.88
CA ILE A 288 -10.49 -3.54 1.87
C ILE A 288 -9.82 -4.91 1.81
N ASP A 289 -9.00 -5.14 0.81
CA ASP A 289 -8.32 -6.42 0.61
C ASP A 289 -6.87 -6.14 0.19
N HIS A 290 -5.97 -7.08 0.43
CA HIS A 290 -4.57 -7.00 0.04
C HIS A 290 -4.08 -8.39 -0.41
N GLY A 291 -2.77 -8.54 -0.66
CA GLY A 291 -2.16 -9.76 -1.17
C GLY A 291 -2.21 -9.92 -2.70
N GLY A 292 -2.72 -8.94 -3.44
CA GLY A 292 -2.77 -8.95 -4.90
C GLY A 292 -1.51 -8.37 -5.54
N LEU A 293 -1.68 -7.89 -6.77
CA LEU A 293 -0.67 -7.12 -7.50
C LEU A 293 -1.37 -5.90 -8.12
N THR A 294 -1.23 -4.75 -7.47
CA THR A 294 -1.73 -3.46 -7.93
C THR A 294 -0.75 -2.36 -7.57
N LEU A 295 -0.86 -1.21 -8.22
CA LEU A 295 -0.03 -0.05 -7.88
C LEU A 295 -0.18 0.33 -6.40
N VAL A 296 -1.41 0.34 -5.88
CA VAL A 296 -1.70 0.75 -4.50
C VAL A 296 -1.45 -0.32 -3.43
N GLU A 297 -1.21 -1.57 -3.83
CA GLU A 297 -0.75 -2.64 -2.92
C GLU A 297 0.77 -2.72 -2.90
N THR A 298 1.42 -2.53 -4.05
CA THR A 298 2.85 -2.81 -4.24
C THR A 298 3.72 -1.56 -4.15
N MET A 299 3.25 -0.39 -4.55
CA MET A 299 3.96 0.87 -4.28
C MET A 299 3.58 1.34 -2.86
N THR A 300 4.56 1.38 -1.97
CA THR A 300 4.44 1.80 -0.57
C THR A 300 4.96 3.23 -0.41
N PRO A 301 4.41 4.01 0.54
CA PRO A 301 4.87 5.36 0.79
C PRO A 301 6.30 5.35 1.34
N LEU A 302 7.14 6.30 0.94
CA LEU A 302 8.49 6.47 1.49
C LEU A 302 8.69 7.93 1.90
N LEU A 303 8.47 8.24 3.18
CA LEU A 303 8.64 9.59 3.70
C LEU A 303 9.98 9.69 4.44
N THR A 304 10.82 10.63 4.03
CA THR A 304 12.00 11.03 4.82
C THR A 304 11.60 12.21 5.68
N VAL A 305 11.75 12.09 6.99
CA VAL A 305 11.43 13.14 7.95
C VAL A 305 12.69 13.53 8.71
N ASP A 306 13.01 14.82 8.72
CA ASP A 306 14.08 15.42 9.51
C ASP A 306 13.48 16.40 10.52
N THR A 307 13.72 16.16 11.81
CA THR A 307 13.18 16.96 12.92
C THR A 307 14.13 18.05 13.39
N THR A 308 15.30 18.20 12.77
CA THR A 308 16.33 19.20 13.13
C THR A 308 16.08 20.60 12.60
N GLY A 309 14.84 20.93 12.18
CA GLY A 309 14.44 22.14 11.44
C GLY A 309 15.31 23.40 11.63
N ASP A 310 15.61 24.08 10.52
CA ASP A 310 16.43 25.30 10.42
C ASP A 310 16.12 26.39 11.47
#